data_AF-A0A919X3R1-F1
#
_entry.id   AF-A0A919X3R1-F1
#
_cell.length_a   1.000
_cell.length_b   1.000
_cell.length_c   1.000
_cell.angle_alpha   90.00
_cell.angle_beta   90.00
_cell.angle_gamma   90.00
#
_symmetry.space_group_name_H-M   'P 1'
#
loop_
_entity.id
_entity.type
_entity.pdbx_description
1 polymer ?
#
loop_
_entity_poly.entity_id
_entity_poly.type
_entity_poly.pdbx_seq_one_letter_code
_entity_poly.pdbx_strand_id
1 'polypeptide(L)'
;MITNESIKAYIDKMPGNDDFLALVEEEQDKIIFSSHELLKDHYKERDITDRAVALQVLYSIEGEDEEYAKLKRHGIKSYSVKGVSVTFEGGEIAPSVIAILGEPRTKSAKVGRLI
;
A
#
# COMPACT_ATOMS: atom_id res chain seq x y z
N MET A 1 9.04 -19.77 0.46
CA MET A 1 9.60 -18.66 1.26
C MET A 1 9.53 -17.45 0.36
N ILE A 2 8.96 -16.34 0.84
CA ILE A 2 8.79 -15.14 0.03
C ILE A 2 10.17 -14.56 -0.27
N THR A 3 10.53 -14.35 -1.54
CA THR A 3 11.79 -13.73 -1.94
C THR A 3 11.53 -12.55 -2.86
N ASN A 4 12.47 -11.61 -2.92
CA ASN A 4 12.35 -10.47 -3.83
C ASN A 4 12.20 -10.91 -5.29
N GLU A 5 12.95 -11.95 -5.70
CA GLU A 5 12.85 -12.51 -7.05
C GLU A 5 11.46 -13.08 -7.35
N SER A 6 10.84 -13.79 -6.40
CA SER A 6 9.50 -14.36 -6.61
C SER A 6 8.43 -13.27 -6.69
N ILE A 7 8.59 -12.19 -5.94
CA ILE A 7 7.72 -11.01 -5.99
C ILE A 7 7.90 -10.26 -7.31
N LYS A 8 9.14 -9.97 -7.74
CA LYS A 8 9.43 -9.35 -9.05
C LYS A 8 8.83 -10.15 -10.20
N ALA A 9 9.00 -11.48 -10.20
CA ALA A 9 8.40 -12.37 -11.20
C ALA A 9 6.86 -12.40 -11.15
N TYR A 10 6.25 -12.07 -10.01
CA TYR A 10 4.80 -11.91 -9.89
C TYR A 10 4.35 -10.57 -10.49
N ILE A 11 5.04 -9.48 -10.14
CA ILE A 11 4.76 -8.12 -10.62
C ILE A 11 4.91 -8.05 -12.15
N ASP A 12 5.90 -8.72 -12.74
CA ASP A 12 6.11 -8.79 -14.19
C ASP A 12 4.88 -9.32 -14.96
N LYS A 13 4.06 -10.16 -14.30
CA LYS A 13 2.83 -10.73 -14.87
C LYS A 13 1.59 -9.88 -14.63
N MET A 14 1.71 -8.80 -13.85
CA MET A 14 0.60 -7.92 -13.49
C MET A 14 0.56 -6.69 -14.41
N PRO A 15 -0.63 -6.18 -14.76
CA PRO A 15 -0.75 -4.89 -15.42
C PRO A 15 -0.41 -3.75 -14.45
N GLY A 16 -0.03 -2.58 -14.98
CA GLY A 16 0.29 -1.40 -14.16
C GLY A 16 1.64 -1.49 -13.44
N ASN A 17 2.56 -2.30 -13.95
CA ASN A 17 3.89 -2.49 -13.38
C ASN A 17 4.96 -1.60 -14.05
N ASP A 18 4.59 -0.75 -15.01
CA ASP A 18 5.51 0.08 -15.78
C ASP A 18 6.37 0.97 -14.87
N ASP A 19 5.74 1.61 -13.87
CA ASP A 19 6.44 2.48 -12.92
C ASP A 19 7.41 1.69 -12.04
N PHE A 20 7.04 0.47 -11.63
CA PHE A 20 7.94 -0.42 -10.89
C PHE A 20 9.13 -0.87 -11.74
N LEU A 21 8.90 -1.22 -13.00
CA LEU A 21 9.94 -1.66 -13.93
C LEU A 21 10.87 -0.53 -14.36
N ALA A 22 10.43 0.73 -14.26
CA ALA A 22 11.25 1.91 -14.50
C ALA A 22 12.24 2.22 -13.36
N LEU A 23 11.99 1.70 -12.15
CA LEU A 23 12.89 1.86 -11.00
C LEU A 23 14.17 1.05 -11.17
N VAL A 24 15.27 1.54 -10.57
CA VAL A 24 16.50 0.74 -10.48
C VAL A 24 16.32 -0.43 -9.51
N GLU A 25 17.10 -1.49 -9.70
CA GLU A 25 16.95 -2.74 -8.93
C GLU A 25 17.01 -2.53 -7.41
N GLU A 26 17.87 -1.63 -6.93
CA GLU A 26 17.96 -1.28 -5.51
C GLU A 26 16.68 -0.62 -4.97
N GLU A 27 16.01 0.20 -5.78
CA GLU A 27 14.75 0.86 -5.40
C GLU A 27 13.59 -0.13 -5.41
N GLN A 28 13.56 -1.03 -6.39
CA GLN A 28 12.62 -2.14 -6.42
C GLN A 28 12.71 -3.00 -5.14
N ASP A 29 13.93 -3.33 -4.71
CA ASP A 29 14.13 -4.12 -3.49
C ASP A 29 13.70 -3.37 -2.23
N LYS A 30 13.96 -2.06 -2.15
CA LYS A 30 13.53 -1.22 -1.02
C LYS A 30 12.01 -1.14 -0.92
N ILE A 31 11.31 -0.95 -2.04
CA ILE A 31 9.85 -0.82 -2.02
C ILE A 31 9.17 -2.15 -1.76
N ILE A 32 9.72 -3.26 -2.28
CA ILE A 32 9.29 -4.62 -1.94
C ILE A 32 9.43 -4.86 -0.45
N PHE A 33 10.61 -4.55 0.11
CA PHE A 33 10.88 -4.70 1.54
C PHE A 33 9.90 -3.87 2.38
N SER A 34 9.75 -2.58 2.07
CA SER A 34 8.86 -1.69 2.81
C SER A 34 7.40 -2.16 2.75
N SER A 35 6.94 -2.60 1.58
CA SER A 35 5.59 -3.12 1.40
C SER A 35 5.38 -4.40 2.20
N HIS A 36 6.38 -5.29 2.23
CA HIS A 36 6.31 -6.52 3.00
C HIS A 36 6.30 -6.28 4.51
N GLU A 37 7.16 -5.40 5.03
CA GLU A 37 7.17 -5.05 6.45
C GLU A 37 5.84 -4.40 6.87
N LEU A 38 5.28 -3.52 6.05
CA LEU A 38 3.94 -2.98 6.29
C LEU A 38 2.90 -4.10 6.40
N LEU A 39 2.93 -5.11 5.53
CA LEU A 39 2.02 -6.25 5.65
C LEU A 39 2.25 -7.05 6.94
N LYS A 40 3.49 -7.19 7.42
CA LYS A 40 3.78 -7.89 8.69
C LYS A 40 3.25 -7.17 9.92
N ASP A 41 3.16 -5.84 9.87
CA ASP A 41 2.55 -5.04 10.95
C ASP A 41 1.03 -5.28 11.07
N HIS A 42 0.40 -5.70 9.97
CA HIS A 42 -1.05 -5.86 9.87
C HIS A 42 -1.53 -7.31 9.81
N TYR A 43 -0.70 -8.25 9.35
CA TYR A 43 -1.04 -9.66 9.12
C TYR A 43 0.00 -10.60 9.74
N LYS A 44 -0.35 -11.89 9.92
CA LYS A 44 0.65 -12.88 10.33
C LYS A 44 1.51 -13.24 9.12
N GLU A 45 2.82 -13.32 9.31
CA GLU A 45 3.78 -13.64 8.24
C GLU A 45 3.40 -14.90 7.44
N ARG A 46 2.89 -15.94 8.10
CA ARG A 46 2.45 -17.18 7.45
C ARG A 46 1.26 -17.03 6.49
N ASP A 47 0.48 -15.96 6.65
CA ASP A 47 -0.71 -15.68 5.84
C ASP A 47 -0.37 -14.73 4.67
N ILE A 48 0.81 -14.10 4.69
CA ILE A 48 1.29 -13.22 3.61
C ILE A 48 1.75 -14.08 2.43
N THR A 49 1.41 -13.63 1.21
CA THR A 49 1.76 -14.30 -0.04
C THR A 49 2.49 -13.35 -0.97
N ASP A 50 3.27 -13.88 -1.92
CA ASP A 50 3.94 -13.10 -2.97
C ASP A 50 2.95 -12.18 -3.70
N ARG A 51 1.73 -12.68 -3.97
CA ARG A 51 0.63 -11.90 -4.56
C ARG A 51 0.24 -10.70 -3.70
N ALA A 52 0.13 -10.88 -2.39
CA ALA A 52 -0.26 -9.80 -1.49
C ALA A 52 0.82 -8.73 -1.42
N VAL A 53 2.10 -9.13 -1.37
CA VAL A 53 3.22 -8.17 -1.40
C VAL A 53 3.27 -7.43 -2.74
N ALA A 54 3.13 -8.14 -3.87
CA ALA A 54 3.10 -7.52 -5.19
C ALA A 54 1.99 -6.48 -5.35
N LEU A 55 0.77 -6.80 -4.91
CA LEU A 55 -0.36 -5.86 -4.90
C LEU A 55 -0.09 -4.64 -4.02
N GLN A 56 0.53 -4.84 -2.86
CA GLN A 56 0.88 -3.74 -1.97
C GLN A 56 1.98 -2.85 -2.56
N VAL A 57 2.96 -3.43 -3.29
CA VAL A 57 4.01 -2.67 -3.97
C VAL A 57 3.42 -1.73 -5.01
N LEU A 58 2.59 -2.26 -5.92
CA LEU A 58 1.98 -1.44 -6.97
C LEU A 58 1.11 -0.32 -6.37
N TYR A 59 0.30 -0.64 -5.37
CA TYR A 59 -0.51 0.35 -4.66
C TYR A 59 0.34 1.45 -3.97
N SER A 60 1.52 1.09 -3.46
CA SER A 60 2.41 2.05 -2.81
C SER A 60 3.03 3.01 -3.83
N ILE A 61 3.39 2.53 -5.02
CA ILE A 61 3.94 3.35 -6.11
C ILE A 61 2.86 4.30 -6.64
N GLU A 62 1.68 3.77 -6.97
CA GLU A 62 0.54 4.57 -7.45
C GLU A 62 0.18 5.69 -6.45
N GLY A 63 0.18 5.38 -5.15
CA GLY A 63 -0.11 6.37 -4.10
C GLY A 63 0.98 7.42 -3.88
N GLU A 64 2.22 7.16 -4.29
CA GLU A 64 3.33 8.13 -4.27
C GLU A 64 3.24 9.11 -5.44
N ASP A 65 2.85 8.64 -6.63
CA ASP A 65 2.74 9.45 -7.84
C ASP A 65 1.56 10.43 -7.83
N GLU A 66 0.45 10.09 -7.17
CA GLU A 66 -0.75 10.94 -7.15
C GLU A 66 -0.66 12.22 -6.27
N GLU A 67 0.51 12.58 -5.73
CA GLU A 67 0.72 13.71 -4.79
C GLU A 67 -0.07 13.58 -3.45
N TYR A 68 -0.93 12.57 -3.36
CA TYR A 68 -1.74 12.07 -2.25
C TYR A 68 -0.89 11.74 -1.01
N ALA A 69 0.30 11.17 -1.21
CA ALA A 69 1.24 10.86 -0.13
C ALA A 69 1.68 12.10 0.67
N LYS A 70 1.73 13.31 0.07
CA LYS A 70 2.07 14.54 0.80
C LYS A 70 0.93 14.98 1.72
N LEU A 71 -0.30 14.98 1.22
CA LEU A 71 -1.49 15.38 1.99
C LEU A 71 -1.81 14.38 3.11
N LYS A 72 -1.67 13.08 2.84
CA LYS A 72 -1.82 12.00 3.84
C LYS A 72 -0.77 12.08 4.95
N ARG A 73 0.50 12.36 4.62
CA ARG A 73 1.58 12.56 5.62
C ARG A 73 1.30 13.70 6.58
N HIS A 74 0.60 14.74 6.13
CA HIS A 74 0.17 15.85 7.00
C HIS A 74 -1.15 15.58 7.73
N GLY A 75 -1.72 14.38 7.63
CA GLY A 75 -2.95 13.98 8.33
C GLY A 75 -4.22 14.60 7.77
N ILE A 76 -4.19 15.11 6.54
CA ILE A 76 -5.35 15.76 5.90
C ILE A 76 -6.30 14.67 5.38
N LYS A 77 -7.45 14.49 6.06
CA LYS A 77 -8.47 13.48 5.71
C LYS A 77 -9.53 13.98 4.72
N SER A 78 -9.64 15.29 4.58
CA SER A 78 -10.56 15.93 3.65
C SER A 78 -10.03 17.31 3.28
N TYR A 79 -10.11 17.67 2.00
CA TYR A 79 -9.79 19.00 1.50
C TYR A 79 -11.03 19.58 0.82
N SER A 80 -11.36 20.84 1.11
CA SER A 80 -12.53 21.50 0.54
C SER A 80 -12.16 22.89 0.05
N VAL A 81 -12.45 23.17 -1.22
CA VAL A 81 -12.27 24.48 -1.85
C VAL A 81 -13.59 24.88 -2.47
N LYS A 82 -14.05 26.11 -2.20
CA LYS A 82 -15.31 26.73 -2.67
C LYS A 82 -16.13 25.87 -3.65
N GLY A 83 -16.94 24.96 -3.10
CA GLY A 83 -17.93 24.15 -3.84
C GLY A 83 -17.53 22.70 -4.13
N VAL A 84 -16.28 22.30 -3.91
CA VAL A 84 -15.80 20.93 -4.12
C VAL A 84 -15.19 20.40 -2.82
N SER A 85 -15.72 19.27 -2.35
CA SER A 85 -15.18 18.52 -1.21
C SER A 85 -14.57 17.22 -1.71
N VAL A 86 -13.29 17.01 -1.41
CA VAL A 86 -12.56 15.76 -1.68
C VAL A 86 -12.39 15.06 -0.35
N THR A 87 -12.98 13.87 -0.22
CA THR A 87 -12.77 12.97 0.92
C THR A 87 -11.75 11.93 0.50
N PHE A 88 -10.68 11.82 1.27
CA PHE A 88 -9.64 10.84 1.02
C PHE A 88 -10.04 9.51 1.68
N GLU A 89 -10.56 8.57 0.90
CA GLU A 89 -10.83 7.20 1.34
C GLU A 89 -9.72 6.27 0.84
N GLY A 90 -8.68 6.07 1.65
CA GLY A 90 -7.60 5.14 1.32
C GLY A 90 -6.81 4.72 2.56
N GLY A 91 -6.71 3.41 2.78
CA GLY A 91 -5.91 2.81 3.85
C GLY A 91 -4.42 2.83 3.54
N GLU A 92 -3.60 2.42 4.50
CA GLU A 92 -2.19 2.07 4.25
C GLU A 92 -2.07 0.74 3.49
N ILE A 93 -3.04 -0.16 3.70
CA ILE A 93 -3.11 -1.45 3.01
C ILE A 93 -3.98 -1.34 1.77
N ALA A 94 -3.51 -1.89 0.66
CA ALA A 94 -4.24 -1.97 -0.59
C ALA A 94 -5.60 -2.68 -0.40
N PRO A 95 -6.71 -2.15 -0.93
CA PRO A 95 -8.03 -2.79 -0.81
C PRO A 95 -8.06 -4.22 -1.35
N SER A 96 -7.30 -4.49 -2.41
CA SER A 96 -7.13 -5.82 -3.00
C SER A 96 -6.44 -6.81 -2.07
N VAL A 97 -5.50 -6.35 -1.24
CA VAL A 97 -4.85 -7.15 -0.20
C VAL A 97 -5.84 -7.49 0.91
N ILE A 98 -6.65 -6.52 1.35
CA ILE A 98 -7.72 -6.75 2.34
C ILE A 98 -8.73 -7.78 1.82
N ALA A 99 -9.10 -7.72 0.54
CA ALA A 99 -10.02 -8.67 -0.07
C ALA A 99 -9.49 -10.12 -0.06
N ILE A 100 -8.16 -10.31 -0.06
CA ILE A 100 -7.51 -11.62 -0.10
C ILE A 100 -7.18 -12.13 1.31
N LEU A 101 -6.60 -11.26 2.16
CA LEU A 101 -6.10 -11.62 3.49
C LEU A 101 -7.12 -11.37 4.61
N GLY A 102 -8.22 -10.70 4.30
CA GLY A 102 -9.22 -10.27 5.27
C GLY A 102 -8.84 -8.97 5.98
N GLU A 103 -9.57 -8.66 7.05
CA GLU A 103 -9.36 -7.44 7.83
C GLU A 103 -8.01 -7.47 8.57
N PRO A 104 -7.23 -6.36 8.53
CA PRO A 104 -6.00 -6.20 9.31
C PRO A 104 -6.21 -6.47 10.81
N ARG A 105 -5.21 -7.07 11.46
CA ARG A 105 -5.24 -7.36 12.92
C ARG A 105 -5.20 -6.06 13.74
N THR A 106 -4.41 -5.11 13.28
CA THR A 106 -4.30 -3.76 13.82
C THR A 106 -5.30 -2.87 13.09
N LYS A 107 -6.55 -2.84 13.58
CA LYS A 107 -7.40 -1.68 13.30
C LYS A 107 -6.70 -0.50 13.94
N SER A 108 -6.20 0.45 13.16
CA SER A 108 -5.80 1.75 13.71
C SER A 108 -6.94 2.20 14.61
N ALA A 109 -6.66 2.29 15.91
CA ALA A 109 -7.68 2.62 16.88
C ALA A 109 -8.27 3.97 16.45
N LYS A 110 -9.54 3.97 16.02
CA LYS A 110 -10.28 5.22 15.88
C LYS A 110 -10.32 5.81 17.29
N VAL A 111 -9.43 6.76 17.57
CA VAL A 111 -9.57 7.63 18.73
C VAL A 111 -10.83 8.43 18.48
N GLY A 112 -11.97 7.89 18.93
CA GLY A 112 -13.22 8.61 18.99
C GLY A 112 -12.98 9.80 19.89
N ARG A 113 -12.99 11.00 19.32
CA ARG A 113 -13.03 12.22 20.09
C ARG A 113 -14.38 12.19 20.83
N LEU A 114 -14.34 11.97 22.14
CA LEU A 114 -15.45 12.31 23.02
C LEU A 114 -15.60 13.83 22.94
N ILE A 115 -16.68 14.27 22.30
CA ILE A 115 -17.29 15.59 22.46
C ILE A 115 -18.68 15.37 23.02
#